data_AF-A0ABD2ULC4-F1
#
_entry.id   AF-A0ABD2ULC4-F1
#
_cell.length_a   1.000
_cell.length_b   1.000
_cell.length_c   1.000
_cell.angle_alpha   90.00
_cell.angle_beta   90.00
_cell.angle_gamma   90.00
#
_symmetry.space_group_name_H-M   'P 1'
#
loop_
_entity.id
_entity.type
_entity.pdbx_description
1 polymer ?
#
loop_
_entity_poly.entity_id
_entity_poly.type
_entity_poly.pdbx_seq_one_letter_code
_entity_poly.pdbx_strand_id
1 'polypeptide(L)'
;MFLSVLMFQIGSPLYIKVKAKTTENLVIGLFQAAVAAFRKRNTGRPLSDCDEFYRWPLESDMLPPSKDFRCLNRACIIEDPQRDLNPDGSASSPWNLCSVEQVESLKALIKALPMWSTCFMIFVDINVFSFSLLQTKTMDRHIFPHFEVPAASFSVFMIAALTIWIAFYDRVLVPLLSKYTGQPRGLSPVARMGIGLISSGMSIALSAITESIRRQRAIEEGHEDDPNALVNMSAMWFVPQYALLGVAEATHAVGQVEFFYDLFPKSMSSIASSMYTVGTAVSSLIGSILVSGVDWLSSTGGKTSWLSSNINRGHIDYFFWLLSFLSFINFLYFLVVCRFYESLNDGSSRLSHVAEDKECDYRLLHES
;
A
#
# COMPACT_ATOMS: atom_id res chain seq x y z
N MET A 1 -8.75 -23.19 3.52
CA MET A 1 -9.86 -22.64 2.72
C MET A 1 -11.22 -23.22 3.14
N PHE A 2 -11.47 -24.53 3.02
CA PHE A 2 -12.75 -25.09 3.48
C PHE A 2 -12.99 -24.88 4.99
N LEU A 3 -11.99 -25.21 5.82
CA LEU A 3 -12.06 -25.06 7.28
C LEU A 3 -12.28 -23.59 7.71
N SER A 4 -11.64 -22.64 7.03
CA SER A 4 -11.79 -21.20 7.34
C SER A 4 -13.19 -20.68 6.99
N VAL A 5 -13.78 -21.14 5.88
CA VAL A 5 -15.18 -20.82 5.54
C VAL A 5 -16.13 -21.41 6.59
N LEU A 6 -15.90 -22.64 7.02
CA LEU A 6 -16.72 -23.30 8.04
C LEU A 6 -16.65 -22.57 9.38
N MET A 7 -15.45 -22.19 9.84
CA MET A 7 -15.28 -21.38 11.05
C MET A 7 -15.96 -20.01 10.93
N PHE A 8 -15.86 -19.35 9.78
CA PHE A 8 -16.55 -18.08 9.54
C PHE A 8 -18.08 -18.24 9.62
N GLN A 9 -18.65 -19.30 9.04
CA GLN A 9 -20.08 -19.55 9.11
C GLN A 9 -20.56 -19.82 10.54
N ILE A 10 -19.79 -20.59 11.32
CA ILE A 10 -20.06 -20.84 12.73
C ILE A 10 -19.98 -19.54 13.56
N GLY A 11 -19.02 -18.66 13.24
CA GLY A 11 -18.83 -17.38 13.94
C GLY A 11 -19.78 -16.27 13.48
N SER A 12 -20.33 -16.33 12.26
CA SER A 12 -21.20 -15.31 11.65
C SER A 12 -22.38 -14.83 12.53
N PRO A 13 -23.05 -15.69 13.31
CA PRO A 13 -24.11 -15.25 14.24
C PRO A 13 -23.61 -14.37 15.40
N LEU A 14 -22.32 -14.46 15.77
CA LEU A 14 -21.71 -13.67 16.84
C LEU A 14 -21.35 -12.24 16.40
N TYR A 15 -21.29 -11.98 15.09
CA TYR A 15 -20.96 -10.66 14.57
C TYR A 15 -22.17 -9.71 14.65
N ILE A 16 -21.92 -8.48 15.09
CA ILE A 16 -22.91 -7.41 15.03
C ILE A 16 -23.09 -7.01 13.55
N LYS A 17 -24.18 -7.44 12.95
CA LYS A 17 -24.55 -7.11 11.56
C LYS A 17 -25.28 -5.77 11.55
N VAL A 18 -24.53 -4.68 11.45
CA VAL A 18 -25.10 -3.34 11.27
C VAL A 18 -25.77 -3.31 9.90
N LYS A 19 -27.08 -3.03 9.85
CA LYS A 19 -27.77 -2.76 8.58
C LYS A 19 -27.10 -1.54 7.93
N ALA A 20 -26.59 -1.71 6.70
CA ALA A 20 -26.06 -0.60 5.94
C ALA A 20 -27.14 0.50 5.86
N LYS A 21 -26.82 1.70 6.37
CA LYS A 21 -27.78 2.81 6.50
C LYS A 21 -28.05 3.53 5.17
N THR A 22 -27.47 3.06 4.07
CA THR A 22 -27.60 3.66 2.75
C THR A 22 -27.68 2.55 1.71
N THR A 23 -28.72 2.58 0.88
CA THR A 23 -28.96 1.64 -0.24
C THR A 23 -27.95 1.83 -1.38
N GLU A 24 -27.05 2.80 -1.27
CA GLU A 24 -26.09 3.13 -2.32
C GLU A 24 -24.78 2.37 -2.13
N ASN A 25 -24.41 1.60 -3.17
CA ASN A 25 -23.12 0.93 -3.23
C ASN A 25 -22.01 1.99 -3.20
N LEU A 26 -21.16 1.96 -2.18
CA LEU A 26 -20.03 2.88 -1.99
C LEU A 26 -19.18 3.05 -3.27
N VAL A 27 -18.88 1.94 -3.95
CA VAL A 27 -18.11 1.95 -5.20
C VAL A 27 -18.84 2.73 -6.30
N ILE A 28 -20.16 2.55 -6.44
CA ILE A 28 -20.97 3.30 -7.40
C ILE A 28 -20.96 4.80 -7.05
N GLY A 29 -21.05 5.14 -5.76
CA GLY A 29 -20.95 6.52 -5.27
C GLY A 29 -19.63 7.21 -5.66
N LEU A 30 -18.51 6.48 -5.62
CA LEU A 30 -17.22 7.01 -6.08
C LEU A 30 -17.20 7.32 -7.57
N PHE A 31 -17.75 6.42 -8.41
CA PHE A 31 -17.87 6.65 -9.85
C PHE A 31 -18.85 7.78 -10.17
N GLN A 32 -19.97 7.86 -9.45
CA GLN A 32 -20.95 8.94 -9.55
C GLN A 32 -20.30 10.30 -9.27
N ALA A 33 -19.56 10.43 -8.17
CA ALA A 33 -18.85 11.64 -7.82
C ALA A 33 -17.83 12.05 -8.90
N ALA A 34 -17.08 11.09 -9.44
CA ALA A 34 -16.11 11.36 -10.52
C ALA A 34 -16.80 11.84 -11.81
N VAL A 35 -17.89 11.16 -12.20
CA VAL A 35 -18.66 11.50 -13.41
C VAL A 35 -19.37 12.85 -13.27
N ALA A 36 -20.01 13.11 -12.13
CA ALA A 36 -20.68 14.37 -11.85
C ALA A 36 -19.69 15.55 -11.87
N ALA A 37 -18.53 15.40 -11.23
CA ALA A 37 -17.47 16.42 -11.26
C ALA A 37 -16.98 16.68 -12.70
N PHE A 38 -16.78 15.61 -13.49
CA PHE A 38 -16.34 15.72 -14.87
C PHE A 38 -17.39 16.41 -15.76
N ARG A 39 -18.67 16.09 -15.60
CA ARG A 39 -19.77 16.73 -16.34
C ARG A 39 -19.86 18.23 -16.03
N LYS A 40 -19.73 18.59 -14.76
CA LYS A 40 -19.78 19.99 -14.29
C LYS A 40 -18.45 20.74 -14.46
N ARG A 41 -17.41 20.15 -15.08
CA ARG A 41 -16.09 20.80 -15.22
C ARG A 41 -16.10 22.06 -16.10
N ASN A 42 -17.01 22.11 -17.07
CA ASN A 42 -17.08 23.17 -18.08
C ASN A 42 -18.11 24.27 -17.77
N THR A 43 -18.73 24.30 -16.59
CA THR A 43 -19.82 25.25 -16.30
C THR A 43 -19.39 26.71 -16.12
N GLY A 44 -18.11 27.07 -16.35
CA GLY A 44 -17.63 28.46 -16.38
C GLY A 44 -17.72 29.25 -15.06
N ARG A 45 -18.50 28.77 -14.09
CA ARG A 45 -18.69 29.36 -12.76
C ARG A 45 -17.48 29.05 -11.87
N PRO A 46 -16.81 30.06 -11.29
CA PRO A 46 -15.83 29.84 -10.23
C PRO A 46 -16.55 29.37 -8.96
N LEU A 47 -15.94 28.42 -8.23
CA LEU A 47 -16.46 28.01 -6.92
C LEU A 47 -16.40 29.19 -5.95
N SER A 48 -17.55 29.53 -5.37
CA SER A 48 -17.70 30.59 -4.37
C SER A 48 -17.90 29.98 -2.98
N ASP A 49 -17.48 30.69 -1.93
CA ASP A 49 -17.74 30.27 -0.54
C ASP A 49 -19.25 30.35 -0.20
N CYS A 50 -20.07 30.98 -1.05
CA CYS A 50 -21.54 31.05 -0.91
C CYS A 50 -22.31 29.94 -1.65
N ASP A 51 -21.62 28.97 -2.27
CA ASP A 51 -22.29 27.89 -3.00
C ASP A 51 -22.99 26.91 -2.02
N GLU A 52 -24.23 26.55 -2.32
CA GLU A 52 -24.96 25.52 -1.56
C GLU A 52 -24.48 24.13 -1.96
N PHE A 53 -23.90 23.42 -1.00
CA PHE A 53 -23.41 22.05 -1.19
C PHE A 53 -24.44 21.02 -0.72
N TYR A 54 -24.69 20.01 -1.54
CA TYR A 54 -25.61 18.93 -1.25
C TYR A 54 -25.09 18.02 -0.12
N ARG A 55 -25.83 17.98 0.99
CA ARG A 55 -25.59 17.12 2.15
C ARG A 55 -26.76 16.14 2.29
N TRP A 56 -26.45 14.87 2.53
CA TRP A 56 -27.47 13.84 2.75
C TRP A 56 -27.09 12.95 3.93
N PRO A 57 -27.93 12.86 4.99
CA PRO A 57 -29.19 13.58 5.19
C PRO A 57 -28.99 15.11 5.29
N LEU A 58 -30.02 15.89 4.90
CA LEU A 58 -29.99 17.36 4.83
C LEU A 58 -29.65 18.05 6.17
N GLU A 59 -29.90 17.37 7.30
CA GLU A 59 -29.66 17.85 8.67
C GLU A 59 -28.28 17.46 9.24
N SER A 60 -27.33 17.06 8.40
CA SER A 60 -25.97 16.78 8.88
C SER A 60 -25.19 18.08 9.11
N ASP A 61 -24.70 18.30 10.34
CA ASP A 61 -23.80 19.40 10.77
C ASP A 61 -22.38 19.32 10.14
N MET A 62 -22.30 18.84 8.90
CA MET A 62 -21.05 18.55 8.22
C MET A 62 -20.39 19.84 7.71
N LEU A 63 -19.09 19.94 8.00
CA LEU A 63 -18.18 20.98 7.51
C LEU A 63 -18.26 21.12 5.98
N PRO A 64 -17.97 22.31 5.42
CA PRO A 64 -17.87 22.52 3.98
C PRO A 64 -16.84 21.57 3.35
N PRO A 65 -17.00 21.21 2.05
CA PRO A 65 -16.08 20.32 1.37
C PRO A 65 -14.66 20.88 1.40
N SER A 66 -13.67 19.99 1.55
CA SER A 66 -12.26 20.37 1.57
C SER A 66 -11.90 21.12 0.27
N LYS A 67 -10.96 22.06 0.37
CA LYS A 67 -10.42 22.77 -0.80
C LYS A 67 -9.41 21.92 -1.57
N ASP A 68 -9.05 20.74 -1.08
CA ASP A 68 -8.26 19.79 -1.85
C ASP A 68 -9.06 19.29 -3.06
N PHE A 69 -8.40 19.23 -4.22
CA PHE A 69 -9.04 18.85 -5.49
C PHE A 69 -10.36 19.61 -5.74
N ARG A 70 -10.33 20.96 -5.66
CA ARG A 70 -11.52 21.84 -5.81
C ARG A 70 -12.41 21.50 -7.01
N CYS A 71 -11.85 20.96 -8.10
CA CYS A 71 -12.63 20.54 -9.26
C CYS A 71 -13.68 19.46 -8.92
N LEU A 72 -13.42 18.60 -7.94
CA LEU A 72 -14.34 17.55 -7.49
C LEU A 72 -15.50 18.11 -6.68
N ASN A 73 -15.35 19.28 -6.02
CA ASN A 73 -16.43 19.93 -5.29
C ASN A 73 -17.60 20.32 -6.20
N ARG A 74 -17.37 20.43 -7.51
CA ARG A 74 -18.43 20.68 -8.48
C ARG A 74 -19.51 19.60 -8.47
N ALA A 75 -19.16 18.37 -8.12
CA ALA A 75 -20.13 17.26 -8.04
C ALA A 75 -21.20 17.47 -6.96
N CYS A 76 -20.90 18.23 -5.90
CA CYS A 76 -21.82 18.47 -4.80
C CYS A 76 -22.47 19.86 -4.81
N ILE A 77 -22.30 20.67 -5.87
CA ILE A 77 -22.98 21.97 -5.99
C ILE A 77 -24.42 21.76 -6.48
N ILE A 78 -25.37 22.33 -5.74
CA ILE A 78 -26.76 22.46 -6.17
C ILE A 78 -26.84 23.65 -7.14
N GLU A 79 -27.18 23.39 -8.40
CA GLU A 79 -27.30 24.46 -9.41
C GLU A 79 -28.73 25.00 -9.44
N ASP A 80 -29.72 24.11 -9.36
CA ASP A 80 -31.14 24.44 -9.30
C ASP A 80 -31.85 23.48 -8.33
N PRO A 81 -32.29 23.93 -7.14
CA PRO A 81 -32.98 23.09 -6.16
C PRO A 81 -34.23 22.39 -6.70
N GLN A 82 -34.96 22.98 -7.66
CA GLN A 82 -36.18 22.37 -8.22
C GLN A 82 -35.87 21.24 -9.20
N ARG A 83 -34.70 21.27 -9.84
CA ARG A 83 -34.26 20.27 -10.81
C ARG A 83 -33.42 19.18 -10.16
N ASP A 84 -32.55 19.57 -9.24
CA ASP A 84 -31.50 18.73 -8.69
C ASP A 84 -31.96 17.94 -7.46
N LEU A 85 -33.03 18.37 -6.79
CA LEU A 85 -33.59 17.72 -5.61
C LEU A 85 -35.01 17.21 -5.84
N ASN A 86 -35.30 16.04 -5.29
CA ASN A 86 -36.64 15.50 -5.15
C ASN A 86 -37.37 16.18 -3.98
N PRO A 87 -38.71 16.05 -3.87
CA PRO A 87 -39.49 16.64 -2.77
C PRO A 87 -39.09 16.17 -1.36
N ASP A 88 -38.43 15.02 -1.25
CA ASP A 88 -37.88 14.47 -0.01
C ASP A 88 -36.46 14.98 0.30
N GLY A 89 -35.93 15.88 -0.53
CA GLY A 89 -34.57 16.41 -0.42
C GLY A 89 -33.48 15.48 -0.96
N SER A 90 -33.82 14.31 -1.51
CA SER A 90 -32.84 13.41 -2.13
C SER A 90 -32.40 13.92 -3.51
N ALA A 91 -31.22 13.52 -3.98
CA ALA A 91 -30.73 13.90 -5.30
C ALA A 91 -31.63 13.32 -6.41
N SER A 92 -32.13 14.21 -7.28
CA SER A 92 -32.92 13.86 -8.48
C SER A 92 -32.14 12.94 -9.43
N SER A 93 -30.82 13.15 -9.56
CA SER A 93 -29.93 12.24 -10.27
C SER A 93 -28.58 12.10 -9.57
N PRO A 94 -28.27 10.92 -8.98
CA PRO A 94 -26.99 10.63 -8.34
C PRO A 94 -25.76 10.78 -9.25
N TRP A 95 -25.95 10.80 -10.57
CA TRP A 95 -24.88 10.97 -11.57
C TRP A 95 -24.60 12.44 -11.95
N ASN A 96 -25.43 13.38 -11.45
CA ASN A 96 -25.28 14.82 -11.67
C ASN A 96 -25.12 15.61 -10.37
N LEU A 97 -25.65 15.09 -9.25
CA LEU A 97 -25.50 15.66 -7.92
C LEU A 97 -25.12 14.56 -6.92
N CYS A 98 -23.98 14.75 -6.24
CA CYS A 98 -23.44 13.81 -5.27
C CYS A 98 -23.28 14.49 -3.91
N SER A 99 -23.38 13.73 -2.82
CA SER A 99 -23.23 14.30 -1.48
C SER A 99 -21.78 14.72 -1.20
N VAL A 100 -21.59 15.68 -0.28
CA VAL A 100 -20.24 16.05 0.19
C VAL A 100 -19.45 14.82 0.68
N GLU A 101 -20.10 13.86 1.37
CA GLU A 101 -19.45 12.63 1.84
C GLU A 101 -18.90 11.77 0.68
N GLN A 102 -19.67 11.61 -0.41
CA GLN A 102 -19.23 10.86 -1.59
C GLN A 102 -18.02 11.54 -2.26
N VAL A 103 -18.03 12.86 -2.34
CA VAL A 103 -16.95 13.64 -2.92
C VAL A 103 -15.68 13.57 -2.05
N GLU A 104 -15.81 13.71 -0.73
CA GLU A 104 -14.67 13.57 0.19
C GLU A 104 -14.11 12.14 0.20
N SER A 105 -14.97 11.13 0.11
CA SER A 105 -14.57 9.73 -0.05
C SER A 105 -13.72 9.52 -1.32
N LEU A 106 -14.14 10.11 -2.44
CA LEU A 106 -13.38 10.07 -3.69
C LEU A 106 -12.04 10.79 -3.58
N LYS A 107 -12.01 11.98 -2.96
CA LYS A 107 -10.76 12.72 -2.73
C LYS A 107 -9.80 11.93 -1.85
N ALA A 108 -10.28 11.33 -0.77
CA ALA A 108 -9.47 10.51 0.11
C ALA A 108 -8.85 9.34 -0.66
N LEU A 109 -9.63 8.66 -1.50
CA LEU A 109 -9.11 7.60 -2.38
C LEU A 109 -8.02 8.13 -3.32
N ILE A 110 -8.25 9.25 -4.01
CA ILE A 110 -7.27 9.85 -4.93
C ILE A 110 -5.99 10.25 -4.19
N LYS A 111 -6.09 10.80 -2.97
CA LYS A 111 -4.94 11.11 -2.11
C LYS A 111 -4.16 9.88 -1.69
N ALA A 112 -4.83 8.74 -1.50
CA ALA A 112 -4.20 7.49 -1.11
C ALA A 112 -3.42 6.84 -2.25
N LEU A 113 -3.82 7.02 -3.52
CA LEU A 113 -3.26 6.30 -4.67
C LEU A 113 -1.73 6.45 -4.84
N PRO A 114 -1.13 7.65 -4.76
CA PRO A 114 0.32 7.80 -4.89
C PRO A 114 1.09 7.13 -3.76
N MET A 115 0.50 7.09 -2.56
CA MET A 115 1.12 6.47 -1.40
C MET A 115 0.98 4.95 -1.48
N TRP A 116 -0.20 4.46 -1.88
CA TRP A 116 -0.47 3.06 -2.15
C TRP A 116 0.42 2.49 -3.26
N SER A 117 0.68 3.20 -4.35
CA SER A 117 1.54 2.68 -5.43
C SER A 117 2.98 2.36 -4.98
N THR A 118 3.48 3.04 -3.94
CA THR A 118 4.81 2.76 -3.38
C THR A 118 4.93 1.36 -2.79
N CYS A 119 3.81 0.73 -2.42
CA CYS A 119 3.81 -0.64 -1.88
C CYS A 119 4.01 -1.72 -2.95
N PHE A 120 3.95 -1.38 -4.24
CA PHE A 120 4.06 -2.40 -5.26
C PHE A 120 5.43 -3.07 -5.28
N MET A 121 6.51 -2.32 -5.03
CA MET A 121 7.85 -2.89 -5.01
C MET A 121 8.07 -3.86 -3.86
N ILE A 122 7.60 -3.58 -2.64
CA ILE A 122 7.74 -4.53 -1.53
C ILE A 122 6.98 -5.84 -1.80
N PHE A 123 5.81 -5.77 -2.43
CA PHE A 123 5.08 -6.98 -2.85
C PHE A 123 5.75 -7.71 -4.03
N VAL A 124 6.35 -6.99 -4.97
CA VAL A 124 7.21 -7.60 -6.02
C VAL A 124 8.36 -8.36 -5.37
N ASP A 125 9.06 -7.74 -4.42
CA ASP A 125 10.18 -8.33 -3.69
C ASP A 125 9.74 -9.63 -3.01
N ILE A 126 8.62 -9.63 -2.27
CA ILE A 126 8.05 -10.83 -1.63
C ILE A 126 7.73 -11.93 -2.66
N ASN A 127 7.14 -11.60 -3.80
CA ASN A 127 6.81 -12.59 -4.84
C ASN A 127 8.08 -13.24 -5.43
N VAL A 128 9.15 -12.45 -5.59
CA VAL A 128 10.44 -12.88 -6.16
C VAL A 128 11.21 -13.82 -5.22
N PHE A 129 10.93 -13.83 -3.92
CA PHE A 129 11.50 -14.84 -3.01
C PHE A 129 11.14 -16.29 -3.38
N SER A 130 10.18 -16.50 -4.29
CA SER A 130 9.96 -17.81 -4.93
C SER A 130 11.21 -18.37 -5.62
N PHE A 131 12.12 -17.52 -6.15
CA PHE A 131 13.40 -17.97 -6.72
C PHE A 131 14.33 -18.60 -5.69
N SER A 132 14.19 -18.24 -4.41
CA SER A 132 14.98 -18.83 -3.32
C SER A 132 14.70 -20.32 -3.14
N LEU A 133 13.56 -20.84 -3.62
CA LEU A 133 13.33 -22.28 -3.68
C LEU A 133 14.33 -22.99 -4.60
N LEU A 134 14.64 -22.41 -5.76
CA LEU A 134 15.59 -22.98 -6.72
C LEU A 134 17.02 -22.88 -6.15
N GLN A 135 17.36 -21.74 -5.55
CA GLN A 135 18.67 -21.52 -4.93
C GLN A 135 18.94 -22.51 -3.79
N THR A 136 18.02 -22.58 -2.82
CA THR A 136 18.19 -23.45 -1.63
C THR A 136 18.17 -24.94 -1.96
N LYS A 137 17.57 -25.37 -3.09
CA LYS A 137 17.68 -26.76 -3.58
C LYS A 137 19.12 -27.14 -3.94
N THR A 138 19.93 -26.19 -4.39
CA THR A 138 21.34 -26.39 -4.78
C THR A 138 22.32 -26.15 -3.64
N MET A 139 21.84 -25.99 -2.40
CA MET A 139 22.65 -25.63 -1.24
C MET A 139 22.49 -26.67 -0.13
N ASP A 140 23.45 -26.71 0.80
CA ASP A 140 23.35 -27.58 1.97
C ASP A 140 22.29 -27.07 2.96
N ARG A 141 21.22 -27.86 3.15
CA ARG A 141 20.07 -27.53 3.99
C ARG A 141 20.13 -28.15 5.38
N HIS A 142 21.25 -28.76 5.77
CA HIS A 142 21.43 -29.28 7.11
C HIS A 142 21.62 -28.15 8.13
N ILE A 143 20.76 -28.12 9.15
CA ILE A 143 20.88 -27.19 10.30
C ILE A 143 21.61 -27.88 11.44
N PHE A 144 21.27 -29.16 11.64
CA PHE A 144 21.90 -30.05 12.59
C PHE A 144 22.40 -31.29 11.83
N PRO A 145 23.33 -32.08 12.39
CA PRO A 145 23.94 -33.21 11.69
C PRO A 145 22.96 -34.24 11.12
N HIS A 146 21.73 -34.32 11.66
CA HIS A 146 20.71 -35.27 11.24
C HIS A 146 19.39 -34.61 10.83
N PHE A 147 19.39 -33.30 10.59
CA PHE A 147 18.17 -32.56 10.26
C PHE A 147 18.38 -31.65 9.05
N GLU A 148 17.81 -32.09 7.93
CA GLU A 148 17.75 -31.35 6.67
C GLU A 148 16.40 -30.65 6.55
N VAL A 149 16.41 -29.33 6.38
CA VAL A 149 15.18 -28.56 6.20
C VAL A 149 14.73 -28.62 4.75
N PRO A 150 13.43 -28.85 4.46
CA PRO A 150 12.92 -28.75 3.09
C PRO A 150 13.15 -27.35 2.50
N ALA A 151 13.62 -27.27 1.26
CA ALA A 151 13.93 -25.99 0.59
C ALA A 151 12.75 -24.97 0.64
N ALA A 152 11.51 -25.46 0.46
CA ALA A 152 10.31 -24.61 0.51
C ALA A 152 9.99 -24.06 1.92
N SER A 153 10.52 -24.67 2.98
CA SER A 153 10.24 -24.29 4.36
C SER A 153 11.05 -23.08 4.83
N PHE A 154 12.00 -22.55 4.03
CA PHE A 154 12.79 -21.37 4.41
C PHE A 154 11.95 -20.09 4.60
N SER A 155 10.76 -20.03 4.02
CA SER A 155 9.78 -18.95 4.28
C SER A 155 9.37 -18.85 5.77
N VAL A 156 9.58 -19.90 6.57
CA VAL A 156 9.35 -19.88 8.02
C VAL A 156 10.19 -18.81 8.73
N PHE A 157 11.41 -18.53 8.24
CA PHE A 157 12.28 -17.52 8.83
C PHE A 157 11.71 -16.11 8.67
N MET A 158 11.05 -15.83 7.53
CA MET A 158 10.33 -14.57 7.33
C MET A 158 9.15 -14.46 8.30
N ILE A 159 8.33 -15.51 8.42
CA ILE A 159 7.17 -15.52 9.32
C ILE A 159 7.61 -15.36 10.78
N ALA A 160 8.68 -16.04 11.19
CA ALA A 160 9.25 -15.93 12.52
C ALA A 160 9.78 -14.52 12.78
N ALA A 161 10.55 -13.95 11.86
CA ALA A 161 11.08 -12.59 11.99
C ALA A 161 9.97 -11.53 12.04
N LEU A 162 8.94 -11.65 11.19
CA LEU A 162 7.75 -10.81 11.22
C LEU A 162 7.07 -10.88 12.59
N THR A 163 6.85 -12.09 13.11
CA THR A 163 6.17 -12.30 14.40
C THR A 163 6.97 -11.73 15.57
N ILE A 164 8.28 -12.02 15.60
CA ILE A 164 9.20 -11.51 16.61
C ILE A 164 9.25 -9.98 16.54
N TRP A 165 9.30 -9.41 15.33
CA TRP A 165 9.34 -7.97 15.14
C TRP A 165 8.07 -7.27 15.64
N ILE A 166 6.88 -7.81 15.34
CA ILE A 166 5.62 -7.25 15.85
C ILE A 166 5.62 -7.25 17.39
N ALA A 167 5.95 -8.40 18.00
CA ALA A 167 6.01 -8.50 19.46
C ALA A 167 7.03 -7.54 20.06
N PHE A 168 8.21 -7.43 19.44
CA PHE A 168 9.26 -6.50 19.84
C PHE A 168 8.82 -5.03 19.70
N TYR A 169 8.21 -4.67 18.57
CA TYR A 169 7.73 -3.31 18.33
C TYR A 169 6.70 -2.91 19.38
N ASP A 170 5.68 -3.73 19.61
CA ASP A 170 4.58 -3.40 20.52
C ASP A 170 5.02 -3.40 22.00
N ARG A 171 5.86 -4.34 22.41
CA ARG A 171 6.24 -4.49 23.83
C ARG A 171 7.44 -3.66 24.24
N VAL A 172 8.33 -3.33 23.31
CA VAL A 172 9.59 -2.66 23.60
C VAL A 172 9.64 -1.28 22.94
N LEU A 173 9.43 -1.20 21.62
CA LEU A 173 9.59 0.08 20.91
C LEU A 173 8.46 1.06 21.21
N VAL A 174 7.19 0.65 21.22
CA VAL A 174 6.07 1.55 21.53
C VAL A 174 6.21 2.24 22.88
N PRO A 175 6.45 1.56 24.02
CA PRO A 175 6.58 2.24 25.31
C PRO A 175 7.84 3.13 25.38
N LEU A 176 8.93 2.76 24.71
CA LEU A 176 10.13 3.59 24.64
C LEU A 176 9.89 4.84 23.80
N LEU A 177 9.40 4.66 22.57
CA LEU A 177 9.21 5.73 21.60
C LEU A 177 8.09 6.67 22.03
N SER A 178 6.96 6.18 22.54
CA SER A 178 5.86 7.04 23.01
C SER A 178 6.32 8.02 24.09
N LYS A 179 7.28 7.64 24.93
CA LYS A 179 7.89 8.51 25.95
C LYS A 179 8.72 9.65 25.34
N TYR A 180 9.36 9.43 24.19
CA TYR A 180 10.20 10.42 23.53
C TYR A 180 9.48 11.21 22.43
N THR A 181 8.61 10.57 21.66
CA THR A 181 7.90 11.16 20.52
C THR A 181 6.59 11.81 20.92
N GLY A 182 6.05 11.48 22.10
CA GLY A 182 4.72 11.91 22.55
C GLY A 182 3.57 11.26 21.77
N GLN A 183 3.86 10.36 20.83
CA GLN A 183 2.86 9.67 20.01
C GLN A 183 2.47 8.34 20.67
N PRO A 184 1.17 8.05 20.84
CA PRO A 184 0.72 6.86 21.57
C PRO A 184 1.14 5.53 20.91
N ARG A 185 1.42 5.54 19.60
CA ARG A 185 1.82 4.37 18.80
C ARG A 185 3.32 4.36 18.41
N GLY A 186 4.12 5.24 18.99
CA GLY A 186 5.56 5.32 18.73
C GLY A 186 5.90 6.03 17.43
N LEU A 187 6.25 5.27 16.38
CA LEU A 187 6.58 5.81 15.06
C LEU A 187 5.30 6.19 14.29
N SER A 188 5.38 7.23 13.46
CA SER A 188 4.27 7.60 12.57
C SER A 188 4.04 6.50 11.52
N PRO A 189 2.79 6.34 11.03
CA PRO A 189 2.46 5.33 10.02
C PRO A 189 3.37 5.43 8.78
N VAL A 190 3.58 6.66 8.29
CA VAL A 190 4.44 6.95 7.14
C VAL A 190 5.90 6.56 7.41
N ALA A 191 6.44 6.84 8.60
CA ALA A 191 7.81 6.45 8.95
C ALA A 191 7.97 4.91 8.95
N ARG A 192 6.98 4.18 9.47
CA ARG A 192 6.98 2.71 9.47
C ARG A 192 6.97 2.15 8.04
N MET A 193 6.19 2.75 7.14
CA MET A 193 6.19 2.39 5.73
C MET A 193 7.55 2.61 5.08
N GLY A 194 8.18 3.76 5.32
CA GLY A 194 9.52 4.06 4.81
C GLY A 194 10.58 3.06 5.28
N ILE A 195 10.58 2.71 6.58
CA ILE A 195 11.48 1.69 7.14
C ILE A 195 11.28 0.34 6.44
N GLY A 196 10.02 -0.03 6.19
CA GLY A 196 9.70 -1.27 5.49
C GLY A 196 10.21 -1.28 4.05
N LEU A 197 10.04 -0.19 3.29
CA LEU A 197 10.56 -0.08 1.92
C LEU A 197 12.09 -0.20 1.87
N ILE A 198 12.82 0.47 2.76
CA ILE A 198 14.29 0.36 2.84
C ILE A 198 14.69 -1.07 3.20
N SER A 199 14.03 -1.67 4.19
CA SER A 199 14.32 -3.03 4.64
C SER A 199 14.09 -4.05 3.53
N SER A 200 13.04 -3.90 2.73
CA SER A 200 12.78 -4.73 1.54
C SER A 200 13.90 -4.61 0.50
N GLY A 201 14.29 -3.38 0.16
CA GLY A 201 15.38 -3.14 -0.79
C GLY A 201 16.73 -3.70 -0.32
N MET A 202 17.04 -3.59 0.96
CA MET A 202 18.23 -4.19 1.57
C MET A 202 18.16 -5.73 1.55
N SER A 203 16.98 -6.30 1.77
CA SER A 203 16.77 -7.75 1.70
C SER A 203 17.08 -8.29 0.31
N ILE A 204 16.59 -7.62 -0.75
CA ILE A 204 16.90 -7.99 -2.13
C ILE A 204 18.37 -7.77 -2.47
N ALA A 205 19.01 -6.71 -1.95
CA ALA A 205 20.45 -6.52 -2.12
C ALA A 205 21.26 -7.67 -1.48
N LEU A 206 20.88 -8.12 -0.29
CA LEU A 206 21.48 -9.29 0.36
C LEU A 206 21.25 -10.57 -0.46
N SER A 207 20.08 -10.74 -1.06
CA SER A 207 19.81 -11.85 -1.98
C SER A 207 20.71 -11.79 -3.22
N ALA A 208 20.95 -10.60 -3.78
CA ALA A 208 21.87 -10.41 -4.91
C ALA A 208 23.30 -10.83 -4.55
N ILE A 209 23.80 -10.37 -3.39
CA ILE A 209 25.13 -10.73 -2.89
C ILE A 209 25.24 -12.24 -2.64
N THR A 210 24.25 -12.81 -1.96
CA THR A 210 24.21 -14.24 -1.64
C THR A 210 24.23 -15.08 -2.92
N GLU A 211 23.47 -14.67 -3.93
CA GLU A 211 23.43 -15.38 -5.21
C GLU A 211 24.73 -15.25 -5.99
N SER A 212 25.35 -14.07 -6.03
CA SER A 212 26.67 -13.92 -6.65
C SER A 212 27.71 -14.84 -6.02
N ILE A 213 27.70 -14.97 -4.67
CA ILE A 213 28.60 -15.89 -3.95
C ILE A 213 28.27 -17.36 -4.27
N ARG A 214 26.99 -17.75 -4.22
CA ARG A 214 26.54 -19.12 -4.50
C ARG A 214 26.93 -19.55 -5.92
N ARG A 215 26.65 -18.70 -6.89
CA ARG A 215 26.95 -18.94 -8.31
C ARG A 215 28.45 -19.04 -8.55
N GLN A 216 29.25 -18.14 -7.96
CA GLN A 216 30.71 -18.18 -8.08
C GLN A 216 31.27 -19.51 -7.56
N ARG A 217 30.81 -19.99 -6.40
CA ARG A 217 31.21 -21.31 -5.87
C ARG A 217 30.80 -22.46 -6.77
N ALA A 218 29.58 -22.42 -7.32
CA ALA A 218 29.12 -23.46 -8.25
C ALA A 218 30.05 -23.57 -9.47
N ILE A 219 30.53 -22.44 -10.00
CA ILE A 219 31.47 -22.41 -11.13
C ILE A 219 32.84 -22.96 -10.70
N GLU A 220 33.35 -22.53 -9.54
CA GLU A 220 34.65 -23.00 -9.00
C GLU A 220 34.67 -24.51 -8.71
N GLU A 221 33.54 -25.08 -8.31
CA GLU A 221 33.35 -26.52 -8.07
C GLU A 221 33.10 -27.32 -9.37
N GLY A 222 33.01 -26.65 -10.53
CA GLY A 222 32.78 -27.30 -11.83
C GLY A 222 31.31 -27.68 -12.09
N HIS A 223 30.38 -27.08 -11.36
CA HIS A 223 28.93 -27.33 -11.43
C HIS A 223 28.18 -26.36 -12.37
N GLU A 224 28.88 -25.64 -13.26
CA GLU A 224 28.27 -24.66 -14.17
C GLU A 224 27.13 -25.27 -15.01
N ASP A 225 27.31 -26.49 -15.51
CA ASP A 225 26.36 -27.15 -16.40
C ASP A 225 25.31 -28.02 -15.70
N ASP A 226 25.47 -28.25 -14.39
CA ASP A 226 24.54 -29.06 -13.61
C ASP A 226 23.60 -28.18 -12.76
N PRO A 227 22.32 -28.02 -13.16
CA PRO A 227 21.37 -27.16 -12.47
C PRO A 227 20.94 -27.70 -11.09
N ASN A 228 21.22 -28.97 -10.78
CA ASN A 228 20.81 -29.63 -9.53
C ASN A 228 22.00 -29.97 -8.63
N ALA A 229 23.22 -29.61 -9.02
CA ALA A 229 24.40 -29.84 -8.22
C ALA A 229 24.29 -29.17 -6.85
N LEU A 230 24.77 -29.88 -5.83
CA LEU A 230 24.88 -29.36 -4.47
C LEU A 230 26.18 -28.56 -4.35
N VAL A 231 26.04 -27.24 -4.26
CA VAL A 231 27.12 -26.31 -4.00
C VAL A 231 27.52 -26.41 -2.53
N ASN A 232 28.83 -26.37 -2.23
CA ASN A 232 29.32 -26.35 -0.85
C ASN A 232 29.09 -24.98 -0.17
N MET A 233 27.83 -24.68 0.11
CA MET A 233 27.35 -23.47 0.75
C MET A 233 26.10 -23.78 1.55
N SER A 234 26.08 -23.38 2.82
CA SER A 234 24.89 -23.58 3.65
C SER A 234 23.74 -22.69 3.19
N ALA A 235 22.53 -23.26 3.11
CA ALA A 235 21.30 -22.53 2.85
C ALA A 235 20.96 -21.52 3.97
N MET A 236 21.63 -21.60 5.14
CA MET A 236 21.49 -20.61 6.22
C MET A 236 21.87 -19.18 5.83
N TRP A 237 22.65 -19.03 4.76
CA TRP A 237 22.90 -17.72 4.14
C TRP A 237 21.61 -17.03 3.67
N PHE A 238 20.48 -17.73 3.56
CA PHE A 238 19.19 -17.14 3.25
C PHE A 238 18.46 -16.51 4.45
N VAL A 239 18.83 -16.88 5.68
CA VAL A 239 18.15 -16.41 6.89
C VAL A 239 18.19 -14.87 7.02
N PRO A 240 19.31 -14.17 6.81
CA PRO A 240 19.36 -12.71 6.95
C PRO A 240 18.40 -11.97 6.03
N GLN A 241 18.31 -12.34 4.75
CA GLN A 241 17.39 -11.71 3.79
C GLN A 241 15.92 -12.07 4.08
N TYR A 242 15.61 -13.32 4.45
CA TYR A 242 14.25 -13.66 4.87
C TYR A 242 13.84 -12.93 6.15
N ALA A 243 14.75 -12.80 7.12
CA ALA A 243 14.47 -12.08 8.36
C ALA A 243 14.23 -10.59 8.09
N LEU A 244 15.08 -9.97 7.26
CA LEU A 244 14.95 -8.58 6.89
C LEU A 244 13.68 -8.30 6.07
N LEU A 245 13.30 -9.23 5.18
CA LEU A 245 12.00 -9.18 4.49
C LEU A 245 10.83 -9.30 5.46
N GLY A 246 10.93 -10.16 6.48
CA GLY A 246 9.91 -10.29 7.52
C GLY A 246 9.72 -9.01 8.33
N VAL A 247 10.82 -8.34 8.68
CA VAL A 247 10.80 -7.00 9.31
C VAL A 247 10.19 -5.96 8.37
N ALA A 248 10.55 -6.01 7.08
CA ALA A 248 10.01 -5.11 6.06
C ALA A 248 8.48 -5.21 5.97
N GLU A 249 7.95 -6.43 5.85
CA GLU A 249 6.51 -6.69 5.79
C GLU A 249 5.81 -6.26 7.08
N ALA A 250 6.38 -6.61 8.24
CA ALA A 250 5.80 -6.26 9.55
C ALA A 250 5.69 -4.75 9.78
N THR A 251 6.72 -3.99 9.38
CA THR A 251 6.74 -2.53 9.53
C THR A 251 5.85 -1.85 8.50
N HIS A 252 5.96 -2.25 7.24
CA HIS A 252 5.23 -1.65 6.13
C HIS A 252 3.72 -1.92 6.23
N ALA A 253 3.31 -3.19 6.35
CA ALA A 253 1.89 -3.55 6.29
C ALA A 253 1.08 -2.88 7.40
N VAL A 254 1.63 -2.84 8.63
CA VAL A 254 0.94 -2.16 9.74
C VAL A 254 0.89 -0.65 9.53
N GLY A 255 1.99 -0.03 9.09
CA GLY A 255 2.00 1.41 8.79
C GLY A 255 1.01 1.78 7.68
N GLN A 256 0.90 0.95 6.65
CA GLN A 256 -0.01 1.17 5.53
C GLN A 256 -1.48 1.03 5.94
N VAL A 257 -1.82 -0.01 6.71
CA VAL A 257 -3.18 -0.21 7.21
C VAL A 257 -3.59 0.97 8.10
N GLU A 258 -2.71 1.39 9.01
CA GLU A 258 -2.96 2.53 9.88
C GLU A 258 -3.15 3.82 9.09
N PHE A 259 -2.29 4.09 8.10
CA PHE A 259 -2.44 5.23 7.21
C PHE A 259 -3.78 5.24 6.47
N PHE A 260 -4.23 4.10 5.93
CA PHE A 260 -5.53 4.04 5.25
C PHE A 260 -6.69 4.29 6.19
N TYR A 261 -6.62 3.81 7.44
CA TYR A 261 -7.65 4.07 8.44
C TYR A 261 -7.67 5.53 8.90
N ASP A 262 -6.53 6.21 8.91
CA ASP A 262 -6.45 7.63 9.25
C ASP A 262 -6.93 8.53 8.09
N LEU A 263 -6.69 8.11 6.84
CA LEU A 263 -7.05 8.87 5.64
C LEU A 263 -8.50 8.65 5.20
N PHE A 264 -9.03 7.43 5.33
CA PHE A 264 -10.36 7.10 4.83
C PHE A 264 -11.47 7.33 5.85
N PRO A 265 -12.65 7.82 5.41
CA PRO A 265 -13.82 7.86 6.26
C PRO A 265 -14.21 6.45 6.70
N LYS A 266 -14.91 6.34 7.84
CA LYS A 266 -15.30 5.05 8.44
C LYS A 266 -16.08 4.15 7.47
N SER A 267 -16.87 4.74 6.56
CA SER A 267 -17.62 4.05 5.51
C SER A 267 -16.73 3.30 4.50
N MET A 268 -15.45 3.68 4.37
CA MET A 268 -14.47 3.13 3.43
C MET A 268 -13.53 2.08 4.01
N SER A 269 -13.76 1.59 5.24
CA SER A 269 -12.91 0.54 5.86
C SER A 269 -12.76 -0.73 5.00
N SER A 270 -13.82 -1.13 4.28
CA SER A 270 -13.76 -2.26 3.33
C SER A 270 -12.86 -1.98 2.13
N ILE A 271 -12.85 -0.73 1.63
CA ILE A 271 -11.94 -0.30 0.56
C ILE A 271 -10.49 -0.32 1.05
N ALA A 272 -10.21 0.18 2.26
CA ALA A 272 -8.87 0.11 2.88
C ALA A 272 -8.31 -1.31 2.84
N SER A 273 -9.10 -2.28 3.29
CA SER A 273 -8.70 -3.69 3.34
C SER A 273 -8.55 -4.27 1.92
N SER A 274 -9.44 -3.91 0.99
CA SER A 274 -9.40 -4.39 -0.40
C SER A 274 -8.18 -3.87 -1.16
N MET A 275 -7.74 -2.63 -0.90
CA MET A 275 -6.57 -2.04 -1.54
C MET A 275 -5.29 -2.83 -1.27
N TYR A 276 -5.14 -3.43 -0.09
CA TYR A 276 -4.01 -4.31 0.20
C TYR A 276 -3.98 -5.51 -0.76
N THR A 277 -5.10 -6.23 -0.86
CA THR A 277 -5.24 -7.42 -1.73
C THR A 277 -5.16 -7.09 -3.21
N VAL A 278 -5.73 -5.96 -3.64
CA VAL A 278 -5.56 -5.49 -5.02
C VAL A 278 -4.10 -5.12 -5.27
N GLY A 279 -3.42 -4.54 -4.28
CA GLY A 279 -2.01 -4.19 -4.35
C GLY A 279 -1.13 -5.42 -4.56
N THR A 280 -1.37 -6.52 -3.83
CA THR A 280 -0.64 -7.78 -4.04
C THR A 280 -0.88 -8.34 -5.45
N ALA A 281 -2.12 -8.33 -5.94
CA ALA A 281 -2.45 -8.79 -7.29
C ALA A 281 -1.76 -7.96 -8.39
N VAL A 282 -1.81 -6.62 -8.30
CA VAL A 282 -1.13 -5.72 -9.24
C VAL A 282 0.38 -5.97 -9.20
N SER A 283 0.94 -6.19 -8.02
CA SER A 283 2.37 -6.44 -7.85
C SER A 283 2.81 -7.78 -8.43
N SER A 284 1.97 -8.82 -8.35
CA SER A 284 2.24 -10.09 -9.05
C SER A 284 2.25 -9.92 -10.57
N LEU A 285 1.40 -9.04 -11.13
CA LEU A 285 1.44 -8.70 -12.55
C LEU A 285 2.72 -7.93 -12.92
N ILE A 286 3.09 -6.93 -12.12
CA ILE A 286 4.35 -6.18 -12.31
C ILE A 286 5.55 -7.12 -12.24
N GLY A 287 5.61 -8.00 -11.24
CA GLY A 287 6.66 -9.01 -11.09
C GLY A 287 6.74 -9.94 -12.30
N SER A 288 5.59 -10.37 -12.82
CA SER A 288 5.53 -11.20 -14.03
C SER A 288 6.05 -10.46 -15.27
N ILE A 289 5.68 -9.19 -15.44
CA ILE A 289 6.18 -8.32 -16.53
C ILE A 289 7.71 -8.12 -16.41
N LEU A 290 8.22 -7.90 -15.19
CA LEU A 290 9.65 -7.75 -14.94
C LEU A 290 10.41 -9.04 -15.29
N VAL A 291 9.93 -10.20 -14.84
CA VAL A 291 10.53 -11.51 -15.16
C VAL A 291 10.53 -11.75 -16.67
N SER A 292 9.38 -11.62 -17.34
CA SER A 292 9.29 -11.84 -18.79
C SER A 292 10.12 -10.82 -19.59
N GLY A 293 10.14 -9.56 -19.17
CA GLY A 293 10.92 -8.51 -19.83
C GLY A 293 12.42 -8.75 -19.70
N VAL A 294 12.90 -9.12 -18.51
CA VAL A 294 14.32 -9.45 -18.26
C VAL A 294 14.73 -10.71 -19.00
N ASP A 295 13.89 -11.75 -18.99
CA ASP A 295 14.16 -12.99 -19.74
C ASP A 295 14.31 -12.71 -21.25
N TRP A 296 13.39 -11.92 -21.81
CA TRP A 296 13.45 -11.52 -23.21
C TRP A 296 14.68 -10.65 -23.55
N LEU A 297 14.96 -9.63 -22.73
CA LEU A 297 16.10 -8.73 -22.95
C LEU A 297 17.45 -9.44 -22.80
N SER A 298 17.58 -10.31 -21.80
CA SER A 298 18.84 -10.99 -21.52
C SER A 298 19.15 -12.15 -22.48
N SER A 299 18.12 -12.80 -23.04
CA SER A 299 18.28 -13.85 -24.07
C SER A 299 18.50 -13.30 -25.49
N THR A 300 18.34 -11.98 -25.68
CA THR A 300 18.50 -11.35 -26.99
C THR A 300 19.91 -11.56 -27.54
N GLY A 301 20.01 -12.00 -28.80
CA GLY A 301 21.28 -12.29 -29.47
C GLY A 301 21.86 -13.67 -29.15
N GLY A 302 21.04 -14.62 -28.67
CA GLY A 302 21.45 -16.01 -28.42
C GLY A 302 22.28 -16.19 -27.14
N LYS A 303 22.31 -15.18 -26.27
CA LYS A 303 22.97 -15.22 -24.98
C LYS A 303 22.12 -15.99 -23.97
N THR A 304 22.75 -16.52 -22.93
CA THR A 304 22.03 -17.16 -21.83
C THR A 304 21.22 -16.13 -21.06
N SER A 305 19.93 -16.39 -20.88
CA SER A 305 19.04 -15.57 -20.06
C SER A 305 19.55 -15.46 -18.62
N TRP A 306 19.37 -14.29 -18.01
CA TRP A 306 19.63 -14.10 -16.58
C TRP A 306 18.79 -15.06 -15.73
N LEU A 307 17.58 -15.38 -16.19
CA LEU A 307 16.62 -16.27 -15.52
C LEU A 307 16.60 -17.67 -16.13
N SER A 308 17.76 -18.14 -16.61
CA SER A 308 17.91 -19.48 -17.18
C SER A 308 17.43 -20.57 -16.22
N SER A 309 16.88 -21.66 -16.78
CA SER A 309 16.51 -22.85 -16.02
C SER A 309 17.71 -23.49 -15.31
N ASN A 310 18.91 -23.31 -15.87
CA ASN A 310 20.14 -23.60 -15.15
C ASN A 310 20.58 -22.37 -14.36
N ILE A 311 20.35 -22.42 -13.05
CA ILE A 311 20.67 -21.35 -12.11
C ILE A 311 22.16 -21.06 -11.99
N ASN A 312 23.03 -22.03 -12.30
CA ASN A 312 24.48 -21.85 -12.24
C ASN A 312 25.00 -21.11 -13.48
N ARG A 313 24.38 -21.30 -14.65
CA ARG A 313 24.66 -20.51 -15.86
C ARG A 313 23.98 -19.15 -15.86
N GLY A 314 22.74 -19.10 -15.38
CA GLY A 314 21.96 -17.87 -15.27
C GLY A 314 22.62 -16.83 -14.37
N HIS A 315 22.09 -15.61 -14.41
CA HIS A 315 22.55 -14.47 -13.63
C HIS A 315 21.38 -13.89 -12.81
N ILE A 316 20.83 -14.72 -11.92
CA ILE A 316 19.74 -14.29 -11.02
C ILE A 316 20.20 -13.15 -10.11
N ASP A 317 21.50 -13.10 -9.80
CA ASP A 317 22.11 -11.98 -9.09
C ASP A 317 21.94 -10.63 -9.81
N TYR A 318 22.06 -10.58 -11.15
CA TYR A 318 21.79 -9.35 -11.91
C TYR A 318 20.32 -8.94 -11.85
N PHE A 319 19.40 -9.92 -11.87
CA PHE A 319 17.98 -9.64 -11.68
C PHE A 319 17.69 -9.08 -10.29
N PHE A 320 18.31 -9.61 -9.24
CA PHE A 320 18.18 -9.07 -7.88
C PHE A 320 18.82 -7.69 -7.73
N TRP A 321 19.95 -7.41 -8.39
CA TRP A 321 20.52 -6.06 -8.42
C TRP A 321 19.59 -5.05 -9.10
N LEU A 322 18.94 -5.45 -10.21
CA LEU A 322 17.93 -4.62 -10.87
C LEU A 322 16.75 -4.31 -9.94
N LEU A 323 16.23 -5.32 -9.23
CA LEU A 323 15.14 -5.12 -8.28
C LEU A 323 15.56 -4.25 -7.10
N SER A 324 16.76 -4.43 -6.55
CA SER A 324 17.29 -3.57 -5.49
C SER A 324 17.38 -2.10 -5.96
N PHE A 325 17.84 -1.87 -7.19
CA PHE A 325 17.87 -0.54 -7.78
C PHE A 325 16.47 0.06 -7.98
N LEU A 326 15.50 -0.74 -8.45
CA LEU A 326 14.10 -0.31 -8.56
C LEU A 326 13.48 0.00 -7.19
N SER A 327 13.76 -0.80 -6.16
CA SER A 327 13.32 -0.56 -4.79
C SER A 327 13.94 0.71 -4.21
N PHE A 328 15.19 1.03 -4.55
CA PHE A 328 15.81 2.31 -4.21
C PHE A 328 15.11 3.49 -4.89
N ILE A 329 14.83 3.40 -6.20
CA ILE A 329 14.06 4.43 -6.91
C ILE A 329 12.67 4.59 -6.29
N ASN A 330 12.00 3.49 -5.96
CA ASN A 330 10.69 3.51 -5.31
C ASN A 330 10.73 4.18 -3.93
N PHE A 331 11.81 3.98 -3.17
CA PHE A 331 12.00 4.69 -1.92
C PHE A 331 12.18 6.20 -2.13
N LEU A 332 12.93 6.64 -3.15
CA LEU A 332 13.03 8.06 -3.50
C LEU A 332 11.68 8.64 -3.93
N TYR A 333 10.91 7.89 -4.72
CA TYR A 333 9.54 8.24 -5.09
C TYR A 333 8.64 8.37 -3.86
N PHE A 334 8.72 7.44 -2.90
CA PHE A 334 8.01 7.50 -1.63
C PHE A 334 8.33 8.79 -0.86
N LEU A 335 9.61 9.20 -0.77
CA LEU A 335 10.00 10.45 -0.10
C LEU A 335 9.38 11.68 -0.78
N VAL A 336 9.34 11.69 -2.12
CA VAL A 336 8.68 12.75 -2.89
C VAL A 336 7.19 12.79 -2.58
N VAL A 337 6.51 11.64 -2.56
CA VAL A 337 5.09 11.53 -2.21
C VAL A 337 4.81 12.02 -0.77
N CYS A 338 5.67 11.67 0.19
CA CYS A 338 5.55 12.14 1.58
C CYS A 338 5.60 13.68 1.65
N ARG A 339 6.55 14.29 0.94
CA ARG A 339 6.67 15.76 0.89
C ARG A 339 5.44 16.43 0.27
N PHE A 340 4.86 15.83 -0.76
CA PHE A 340 3.59 16.32 -1.33
C PHE A 340 2.44 16.20 -0.32
N TYR A 341 2.40 15.12 0.45
CA TYR A 341 1.36 14.90 1.45
C TYR A 341 1.44 15.89 2.62
N GLU A 342 2.65 16.17 3.12
CA GLU A 342 2.89 17.20 4.14
C GLU A 342 2.45 18.59 3.65
N SER A 343 2.81 18.96 2.41
CA SER A 343 2.42 20.24 1.80
C SER A 343 0.89 20.42 1.71
N LEU A 344 0.15 19.34 1.40
CA LEU A 344 -1.31 19.37 1.36
C LEU A 344 -1.93 19.58 2.75
N ASN A 345 -1.37 18.94 3.78
CA ASN A 345 -1.86 19.08 5.15
C ASN A 345 -1.52 20.45 5.77
N ASP A 346 -0.33 20.99 5.47
CA ASP A 346 0.06 22.34 5.90
C ASP A 346 -0.77 23.43 5.21
N GLY A 347 -1.11 23.23 3.93
CA GLY A 347 -2.01 24.11 3.20
C GLY A 347 -3.44 24.10 3.77
N SER A 348 -3.92 22.94 4.22
CA SER A 348 -5.25 22.79 4.82
C SER A 348 -5.33 23.42 6.22
N SER A 349 -4.32 23.20 7.07
CA SER A 349 -4.26 23.74 8.44
C SER A 349 -4.04 25.27 8.50
N ARG A 350 -3.20 25.83 7.63
CA ARG A 350 -3.06 27.30 7.53
C ARG A 350 -4.34 27.98 7.08
N LEU A 351 -5.13 27.31 6.25
CA LEU A 351 -6.36 27.88 5.72
C LEU A 351 -7.54 27.73 6.69
N SER A 352 -7.59 26.67 7.51
CA SER A 352 -8.57 26.54 8.58
C SER A 352 -8.39 27.62 9.66
N HIS A 353 -7.15 27.92 10.05
CA HIS A 353 -6.86 29.04 10.95
C HIS A 353 -7.30 30.40 10.38
N VAL A 354 -7.05 30.65 9.09
CA VAL A 354 -7.51 31.89 8.43
C VAL A 354 -9.04 31.96 8.29
N ALA A 355 -9.72 30.81 8.20
CA ALA A 355 -11.18 30.76 8.16
C ALA A 355 -11.80 31.02 9.55
N GLU A 356 -11.23 30.44 10.62
CA GLU A 356 -11.63 30.70 12.01
C GLU A 356 -11.39 32.17 12.40
N ASP A 357 -10.27 32.76 12.00
CA ASP A 357 -9.98 34.19 12.26
C ASP A 357 -10.99 35.11 11.57
N LYS A 358 -11.39 34.79 10.33
CA LYS A 358 -12.42 35.55 9.62
C LYS A 358 -13.80 35.39 10.26
N GLU A 359 -14.17 34.19 10.67
CA GLU A 359 -15.45 33.94 11.33
C GLU A 359 -15.53 34.66 12.69
N CYS A 360 -14.41 34.79 13.41
CA CYS A 360 -14.29 35.59 14.62
C CYS A 360 -14.49 37.09 14.36
N ASP A 361 -13.88 37.63 13.28
CA ASP A 361 -14.03 39.03 12.86
C ASP A 361 -15.48 39.37 12.45
N TYR A 362 -16.17 38.46 11.76
CA TYR A 362 -17.57 38.67 11.38
C TYR A 362 -18.54 38.64 12.57
N ARG A 363 -18.27 37.85 13.61
CA ARG A 363 -19.10 37.86 14.84
C ARG A 363 -18.93 39.16 15.63
N LEU A 364 -17.72 39.71 15.68
CA LEU A 364 -17.45 40.99 16.36
C LEU A 364 -18.12 42.19 15.67
N LEU A 365 -18.30 42.14 14.34
CA LEU A 365 -19.02 43.18 13.58
C LEU A 365 -20.54 43.12 13.70
N HIS A 366 -21.10 42.00 14.19
CA HIS A 366 -22.55 41.84 14.39
C HIS A 366 -23.00 42.11 15.84
N GLU A 367 -22.06 42.25 16.78
CA GLU A 367 -22.32 42.60 18.19
C GLU A 367 -22.06 44.09 18.53
N SER A 368 -21.66 44.91 17.55
CA SER A 368 -21.52 46.38 17.66
C SER A 368 -22.66 47.10 16.96
#